data_AF-A0A936XE76-F1
#
_entry.id   AF-A0A936XE76-F1
#
_cell.length_a   1.000
_cell.length_b   1.000
_cell.length_c   1.000
_cell.angle_alpha   90.00
_cell.angle_beta   90.00
_cell.angle_gamma   90.00
#
_symmetry.space_group_name_H-M   'P 1'
#
loop_
_entity.id
_entity.type
_entity.pdbx_description
1 polymer ?
#
loop_
_entity_poly.entity_id
_entity_poly.type
_entity_poly.pdbx_seq_one_letter_code
_entity_poly.pdbx_strand_id
1 'polypeptide(L)'
;MAAAQTSVPGIKTGIDSSSLLSTDNRNNNRYYKELPIQLKKGMGAVFYMESNAFKPYLIFFSTGDGKSFGVPRITREDKGDRMTISFTAPADTSFFLIFSSYEETVTGKFYYGYSIMDSAQMAFSNNFNLCQRLHYLLNQWQANWDLLPTSTGHHLDTEDPEMSYDYRMTSNTLIKGANTEIEARYKEVLFSTKEYGANDDFYKKICKDIMACLDASQWESQSVVEEEKISAYSNETRGKIVTHFYIKGAKGLPFKSFDVILNIDFTNIL
;
A
#
# COMPACT_ATOMS: atom_id res chain seq x y z
N MET A 1 -0.72 30.11 12.80
CA MET A 1 -0.18 29.92 11.44
C MET A 1 0.47 28.54 11.42
N ALA A 2 -0.11 27.58 10.70
CA ALA A 2 0.49 26.25 10.56
C ALA A 2 1.64 26.34 9.56
N ALA A 3 2.84 25.89 9.95
CA ALA A 3 3.96 25.76 9.04
C ALA A 3 3.54 24.86 7.85
N ALA A 4 3.92 25.24 6.64
CA ALA A 4 3.67 24.43 5.45
C ALA A 4 4.32 23.05 5.65
N GLN A 5 3.51 22.01 5.83
CA GLN A 5 3.98 20.63 5.83
C GLN A 5 4.56 20.32 4.45
N THR A 6 5.88 20.29 4.37
CA THR A 6 6.60 19.68 3.25
C THR A 6 6.54 18.18 3.44
N SER A 7 5.55 17.53 2.83
CA SER A 7 5.52 16.07 2.72
C SER A 7 6.71 15.66 1.86
N VAL A 8 7.75 15.08 2.48
CA VAL A 8 8.89 14.51 1.76
C VAL A 8 8.54 13.07 1.38
N PRO A 9 8.74 12.67 0.10
CA PRO A 9 8.54 11.28 -0.31
C PRO A 9 9.63 10.38 0.31
N GLY A 10 9.23 9.18 0.72
CA GLY A 10 10.13 8.14 1.23
C GLY A 10 9.84 7.79 2.68
N ILE A 11 9.41 6.56 2.91
CA ILE A 11 9.14 6.06 4.26
C ILE A 11 10.37 5.33 4.79
N LYS A 12 10.52 5.26 6.11
CA LYS A 12 11.62 4.51 6.71
C LYS A 12 11.32 3.02 6.58
N THR A 13 12.17 2.28 5.88
CA THR A 13 12.03 0.82 5.76
C THR A 13 13.28 0.10 6.26
N GLY A 14 13.11 -1.18 6.59
CA GLY A 14 14.21 -2.07 6.95
C GLY A 14 13.82 -3.52 6.73
N ILE A 15 14.79 -4.35 6.39
CA ILE A 15 14.63 -5.79 6.16
C ILE A 15 15.78 -6.51 6.83
N ASP A 16 15.47 -7.62 7.49
CA ASP A 16 16.45 -8.46 8.15
C ASP A 16 15.95 -9.92 8.18
N SER A 17 16.77 -10.83 8.70
CA SER A 17 16.45 -12.25 8.83
C SER A 17 16.81 -12.79 10.21
N SER A 18 16.07 -13.79 10.66
CA SER A 18 16.34 -14.49 11.91
C SER A 18 15.87 -15.93 11.81
N SER A 19 15.98 -16.69 12.91
CA SER A 19 15.48 -18.06 13.00
C SER A 19 14.82 -18.29 14.34
N LEU A 20 13.63 -18.89 14.35
CA LEU A 20 13.05 -19.47 15.57
C LEU A 20 13.83 -20.73 15.93
N LEU A 21 14.30 -20.82 17.16
CA LEU A 21 15.09 -21.93 17.70
C LEU A 21 14.36 -22.60 18.86
N SER A 22 14.66 -23.87 19.12
CA SER A 22 14.08 -24.61 20.26
C SER A 22 14.52 -24.08 21.63
N THR A 23 15.52 -23.21 21.65
CA THR A 23 16.04 -22.51 22.84
C THR A 23 15.44 -21.11 23.02
N ASP A 24 14.61 -20.64 22.09
CA ASP A 24 13.93 -19.35 22.22
C ASP A 24 12.82 -19.39 23.28
N ASN A 25 12.36 -18.21 23.71
CA ASN A 25 11.23 -18.09 24.63
C ASN A 25 10.00 -18.83 24.07
N ARG A 26 9.18 -19.38 24.96
CA ARG A 26 8.06 -20.25 24.57
C ARG A 26 6.76 -19.82 25.27
N ASN A 27 5.67 -19.75 24.51
CA ASN A 27 4.32 -19.52 25.03
C ASN A 27 3.33 -20.42 24.28
N ASN A 28 2.45 -21.13 24.99
CA ASN A 28 1.49 -22.09 24.40
C ASN A 28 2.16 -22.99 23.35
N ASN A 29 3.28 -23.61 23.76
CA ASN A 29 4.12 -24.47 22.93
C ASN A 29 4.79 -23.86 21.70
N ARG A 30 4.64 -22.55 21.44
CA ARG A 30 5.24 -21.84 20.29
C ARG A 30 6.49 -21.08 20.71
N TYR A 31 7.54 -21.18 19.91
CA TYR A 31 8.76 -20.41 20.09
C TYR A 31 8.56 -19.01 19.53
N TYR A 32 9.07 -17.99 20.24
CA TYR A 32 8.93 -16.62 19.80
C TYR A 32 10.18 -15.78 20.08
N LYS A 33 10.32 -14.72 19.28
CA LYS A 33 11.28 -13.63 19.50
C LYS A 33 10.54 -12.31 19.59
N GLU A 34 11.15 -11.36 20.31
CA GLU A 34 10.59 -10.04 20.52
C GLU A 34 11.50 -8.97 19.90
N LEU A 35 10.89 -7.95 19.31
CA LEU A 35 11.58 -6.75 18.85
C LEU A 35 10.92 -5.53 19.49
N PRO A 36 11.63 -4.76 20.32
CA PRO A 36 11.08 -3.53 20.88
C PRO A 36 10.91 -2.47 19.79
N ILE A 37 9.73 -1.87 19.74
CA ILE A 37 9.37 -0.79 18.82
C ILE A 37 8.88 0.41 19.62
N GLN A 38 9.28 1.60 19.19
CA GLN A 38 8.80 2.88 19.71
C GLN A 38 8.25 3.72 18.56
N LEU A 39 7.03 4.23 18.72
CA LEU A 39 6.37 5.11 17.77
C LEU A 39 5.86 6.35 18.50
N LYS A 40 5.93 7.51 17.82
CA LYS A 40 5.31 8.75 18.28
C LYS A 40 3.86 8.82 17.84
N LYS A 41 3.06 9.61 18.55
CA LYS A 41 1.66 9.88 18.18
C LYS A 41 1.54 10.26 16.70
N GLY A 42 0.61 9.62 16.00
CA GLY A 42 0.32 9.87 14.59
C GLY A 42 1.27 9.17 13.60
N MET A 43 2.33 8.49 14.07
CA MET A 43 3.14 7.65 13.19
C MET A 43 2.37 6.39 12.79
N GLY A 44 2.56 5.95 11.56
CA GLY A 44 2.04 4.70 11.03
C GLY A 44 3.18 3.69 10.83
N ALA A 45 2.92 2.42 11.08
CA ALA A 45 3.88 1.34 10.85
C ALA A 45 3.18 0.11 10.24
N VAL A 46 3.88 -0.53 9.30
CA VAL A 46 3.55 -1.83 8.74
C VAL A 46 4.73 -2.75 8.99
N PHE A 47 4.45 -3.95 9.50
CA PHE A 47 5.46 -4.99 9.72
C PHE A 47 5.06 -6.25 8.97
N TYR A 48 6.04 -6.98 8.46
CA TYR A 48 5.79 -8.26 7.81
C TYR A 48 6.79 -9.33 8.25
N MET A 49 6.36 -10.58 8.10
CA MET A 49 7.16 -11.78 8.34
C MET A 49 6.84 -12.80 7.25
N GLU A 50 7.89 -13.42 6.73
CA GLU A 50 7.84 -14.41 5.67
C GLU A 50 8.70 -15.60 6.05
N SER A 51 8.16 -16.81 5.86
CA SER A 51 8.91 -18.04 6.07
C SER A 51 8.44 -19.13 5.12
N ASN A 52 9.39 -19.96 4.71
CA ASN A 52 9.14 -21.19 3.95
C ASN A 52 9.20 -22.43 4.86
N ALA A 53 9.56 -22.25 6.12
CA ALA A 53 9.72 -23.32 7.09
C ALA A 53 8.44 -23.54 7.94
N PHE A 54 7.60 -22.51 8.06
CA PHE A 54 6.38 -22.52 8.87
C PHE A 54 5.44 -21.40 8.43
N LYS A 55 4.18 -21.46 8.85
CA LYS A 55 3.24 -20.36 8.65
C LYS A 55 3.55 -19.21 9.61
N PRO A 56 3.90 -17.99 9.11
CA PRO A 56 4.25 -16.88 9.97
C PRO A 56 3.12 -16.43 10.89
N TYR A 57 3.49 -16.00 12.08
CA TYR A 57 2.59 -15.41 13.05
C TYR A 57 3.23 -14.17 13.70
N LEU A 58 2.56 -13.03 13.52
CA LEU A 58 2.97 -11.72 14.02
C LEU A 58 1.88 -11.13 14.92
N ILE A 59 2.27 -10.65 16.09
CA ILE A 59 1.37 -9.89 16.98
C ILE A 59 2.11 -8.73 17.62
N PHE A 60 1.40 -7.64 17.90
CA PHE A 60 1.89 -6.61 18.81
C PHE A 60 1.54 -6.99 20.24
N PHE A 61 2.46 -6.76 21.16
CA PHE A 61 2.23 -6.92 22.59
C PHE A 61 2.49 -5.58 23.29
N SER A 62 1.43 -4.98 23.83
CA SER A 62 1.53 -3.74 24.62
C SER A 62 2.09 -4.07 26.00
N THR A 63 3.08 -3.29 26.44
CA THR A 63 3.72 -3.47 27.74
C THR A 63 2.83 -3.09 28.93
N GLY A 64 1.69 -2.41 28.70
CA GLY A 64 0.86 -1.84 29.77
C GLY A 64 -0.42 -2.61 30.11
N ASP A 65 -1.07 -3.24 29.14
CA ASP A 65 -2.40 -3.85 29.30
C ASP A 65 -2.48 -5.30 28.81
N GLY A 66 -1.38 -5.86 28.31
CA GLY A 66 -1.28 -7.25 27.84
C GLY A 66 -2.20 -7.57 26.65
N LYS A 67 -2.77 -6.55 26.00
CA LYS A 67 -3.63 -6.72 24.83
C LYS A 67 -2.80 -6.75 23.57
N SER A 68 -3.15 -7.65 22.67
CA SER A 68 -2.74 -7.56 21.28
C SER A 68 -3.58 -6.52 20.54
N PHE A 69 -2.95 -5.76 19.67
CA PHE A 69 -3.56 -4.70 18.89
C PHE A 69 -2.98 -4.69 17.46
N GLY A 70 -3.47 -3.78 16.61
CA GLY A 70 -3.12 -3.72 15.19
C GLY A 70 -4.13 -4.43 14.31
N VAL A 71 -4.07 -4.16 13.01
CA VAL A 71 -4.95 -4.80 12.01
C VAL A 71 -4.12 -5.88 11.29
N PRO A 72 -4.26 -7.16 11.68
CA PRO A 72 -3.54 -8.23 11.01
C PRO A 72 -4.15 -8.52 9.64
N ARG A 73 -3.30 -8.76 8.65
CA ARG A 73 -3.68 -9.23 7.31
C ARG A 73 -2.74 -10.36 6.90
N ILE A 74 -3.30 -11.52 6.57
CA ILE A 74 -2.52 -12.65 6.05
C ILE A 74 -2.72 -12.67 4.54
N THR A 75 -1.62 -12.61 3.79
CA THR A 75 -1.62 -12.80 2.35
C THR A 75 -0.92 -14.12 2.07
N ARG A 76 -1.65 -15.09 1.48
CA ARG A 76 -1.00 -16.30 0.96
C ARG A 76 -0.26 -15.91 -0.32
N GLU A 77 1.05 -16.11 -0.37
CA GLU A 77 1.87 -15.86 -1.56
C GLU A 77 2.37 -17.21 -2.13
N ASP A 78 2.58 -17.29 -3.45
CA ASP A 78 2.98 -18.53 -4.14
C ASP A 78 4.33 -19.12 -3.66
N LYS A 79 5.14 -18.33 -2.95
CA LYS A 79 6.49 -18.70 -2.50
C LYS A 79 6.62 -18.94 -0.99
N GLY A 80 5.52 -18.87 -0.25
CA GLY A 80 5.48 -19.00 1.21
C GLY A 80 4.34 -18.18 1.80
N ASP A 81 3.96 -18.46 3.04
CA ASP A 81 2.98 -17.63 3.73
C ASP A 81 3.65 -16.31 4.17
N ARG A 82 3.00 -15.17 3.95
CA ARG A 82 3.40 -13.87 4.51
C ARG A 82 2.29 -13.35 5.42
N MET A 83 2.69 -12.95 6.63
CA MET A 83 1.81 -12.19 7.51
C MET A 83 2.26 -10.74 7.55
N THR A 84 1.29 -9.83 7.46
CA THR A 84 1.48 -8.39 7.60
C THR A 84 0.61 -7.88 8.75
N ILE A 85 1.08 -6.89 9.48
CA ILE A 85 0.29 -6.20 10.50
C ILE A 85 0.55 -4.69 10.42
N SER A 86 -0.51 -3.89 10.40
CA SER A 86 -0.41 -2.44 10.37
C SER A 86 -0.96 -1.79 11.64
N PHE A 87 -0.41 -0.62 11.97
CA PHE A 87 -0.75 0.14 13.17
C PHE A 87 -0.51 1.64 12.98
N THR A 88 -1.43 2.45 13.49
CA THR A 88 -1.22 3.89 13.64
C THR A 88 -1.23 4.23 15.12
N ALA A 89 -0.18 4.89 15.60
CA ALA A 89 0.01 5.18 17.01
C ALA A 89 -0.94 6.30 17.48
N PRO A 90 -1.91 6.03 18.38
CA PRO A 90 -2.85 7.06 18.85
C PRO A 90 -2.20 8.02 19.87
N ALA A 91 -1.10 7.61 20.48
CA ALA A 91 -0.27 8.35 21.42
C ALA A 91 1.20 7.93 21.22
N ASP A 92 2.11 8.47 22.02
CA ASP A 92 3.47 7.93 22.09
C ASP A 92 3.39 6.50 22.68
N THR A 93 3.79 5.51 21.88
CA THR A 93 3.58 4.09 22.19
C THR A 93 4.90 3.33 22.13
N SER A 94 5.13 2.47 23.12
CA SER A 94 6.20 1.46 23.10
C SER A 94 5.57 0.08 23.20
N PHE A 95 6.02 -0.86 22.38
CA PHE A 95 5.49 -2.22 22.34
C PHE A 95 6.54 -3.22 21.86
N PHE A 96 6.27 -4.50 22.05
CA PHE A 96 7.06 -5.58 21.45
C PHE A 96 6.33 -6.13 20.23
N LEU A 97 7.04 -6.23 19.11
CA LEU A 97 6.63 -7.04 17.98
C LEU A 97 7.09 -8.47 18.21
N ILE A 98 6.15 -9.41 18.23
CA ILE A 98 6.43 -10.83 18.45
C ILE A 98 6.47 -11.56 17.10
N PHE A 99 7.56 -12.28 16.86
CA PHE A 99 7.72 -13.19 15.72
C PHE A 99 7.57 -14.62 16.21
N SER A 100 6.68 -15.38 15.59
CA SER A 100 6.40 -16.78 15.94
C SER A 100 5.95 -17.58 14.71
N SER A 101 5.85 -18.91 14.88
CA SER A 101 5.08 -19.79 14.00
C SER A 101 3.63 -19.86 14.48
N TYR A 102 2.70 -20.02 13.55
CA TYR A 102 1.29 -20.32 13.85
C TYR A 102 1.14 -21.71 14.48
N GLU A 103 1.96 -22.66 14.03
CA GLU A 103 2.02 -24.03 14.49
C GLU A 103 2.86 -24.19 15.77
N GLU A 104 2.51 -25.17 16.60
CA GLU A 104 3.24 -25.45 17.83
C GLU A 104 4.57 -26.15 17.56
N THR A 105 5.59 -25.86 18.37
CA THR A 105 6.92 -26.49 18.32
C THR A 105 7.72 -26.34 17.02
N VAL A 106 7.20 -25.61 16.03
CA VAL A 106 7.89 -25.43 14.75
C VAL A 106 8.95 -24.33 14.87
N THR A 107 10.12 -24.62 14.31
CA THR A 107 11.31 -23.77 14.27
C THR A 107 11.75 -23.59 12.83
N GLY A 108 12.52 -22.54 12.55
CA GLY A 108 13.05 -22.34 11.20
C GLY A 108 13.48 -20.91 10.94
N LYS A 109 14.10 -20.70 9.78
CA LYS A 109 14.50 -19.36 9.32
C LYS A 109 13.28 -18.57 8.85
N PHE A 110 13.30 -17.26 9.10
CA PHE A 110 12.33 -16.31 8.56
C PHE A 110 13.00 -15.00 8.17
N TYR A 111 12.33 -14.25 7.31
CA TYR A 111 12.66 -12.88 6.96
C TYR A 111 11.60 -11.96 7.52
N TYR A 112 11.99 -10.78 7.95
CA TYR A 112 11.06 -9.78 8.45
C TYR A 112 11.46 -8.39 7.98
N GLY A 113 10.49 -7.49 7.97
CA GLY A 113 10.76 -6.10 7.63
C GLY A 113 9.68 -5.17 8.14
N TYR A 114 9.95 -3.88 7.97
CA TYR A 114 9.06 -2.82 8.40
C TYR A 114 9.05 -1.65 7.44
N SER A 115 7.96 -0.90 7.51
CA SER A 115 7.70 0.35 6.81
C SER A 115 7.08 1.32 7.82
N ILE A 116 7.77 2.41 8.16
CA ILE A 116 7.34 3.39 9.16
C ILE A 116 7.21 4.77 8.51
N MET A 117 6.04 5.36 8.68
CA MET A 117 5.71 6.73 8.30
C MET A 117 5.66 7.64 9.51
N ASP A 118 6.23 8.83 9.40
CA ASP A 118 6.06 9.86 10.42
C ASP A 118 4.66 10.50 10.36
N SER A 119 4.33 11.30 11.38
CA SER A 119 3.02 11.95 11.47
C SER A 119 2.70 12.92 10.32
N ALA A 120 3.72 13.53 9.70
CA ALA A 120 3.52 14.43 8.57
C ALA A 120 3.26 13.64 7.28
N GLN A 121 3.87 12.47 7.13
CA GLN A 121 3.62 11.53 6.03
C GLN A 121 2.25 10.84 6.15
N MET A 122 1.76 10.65 7.37
CA MET A 122 0.42 10.11 7.65
C MET A 122 -0.69 11.16 7.48
N ALA A 123 -0.37 12.45 7.54
CA ALA A 123 -1.36 13.51 7.46
C ALA A 123 -1.90 13.65 6.03
N PHE A 124 -3.23 13.68 5.90
CA PHE A 124 -3.93 14.00 4.66
C PHE A 124 -4.83 15.22 4.87
N SER A 125 -4.93 16.06 3.84
CA SER A 125 -5.87 17.18 3.82
C SER A 125 -6.45 17.40 2.44
N ASN A 126 -7.75 17.67 2.38
CA ASN A 126 -8.42 18.03 1.14
C ASN A 126 -7.94 19.35 0.52
N ASN A 127 -7.17 20.13 1.27
CA ASN A 127 -6.58 21.39 0.80
C ASN A 127 -5.14 21.23 0.29
N PHE A 128 -4.58 20.03 0.36
CA PHE A 128 -3.28 19.74 -0.26
C PHE A 128 -3.32 19.99 -1.76
N ASN A 129 -2.23 20.56 -2.27
CA ASN A 129 -2.00 20.68 -3.70
C ASN A 129 -1.70 19.29 -4.32
N LEU A 130 -1.63 19.23 -5.65
CA LEU A 130 -1.39 17.98 -6.38
C LEU A 130 -0.13 17.26 -5.89
N CYS A 131 0.98 17.97 -5.69
CA CYS A 131 2.26 17.36 -5.32
C CYS A 131 2.24 16.78 -3.90
N GLN A 132 1.62 17.49 -2.96
CA GLN A 132 1.44 17.00 -1.60
C GLN A 132 0.57 15.74 -1.56
N ARG A 133 -0.51 15.72 -2.35
CA ARG A 133 -1.38 14.54 -2.51
C ARG A 133 -0.64 13.36 -3.14
N LEU A 134 0.16 13.62 -4.16
CA LEU A 134 1.00 12.60 -4.79
C LEU A 134 2.03 12.03 -3.81
N HIS A 135 2.74 12.88 -3.07
CA HIS A 135 3.71 12.41 -2.05
C HIS A 135 3.04 11.59 -0.96
N TYR A 136 1.85 12.00 -0.50
CA TYR A 136 1.04 11.21 0.43
C TYR A 136 0.77 9.81 -0.13
N LEU A 137 0.26 9.73 -1.36
CA LEU A 137 -0.01 8.46 -2.04
C LEU A 137 1.22 7.58 -2.19
N LEU A 138 2.36 8.15 -2.59
CA LEU A 138 3.60 7.40 -2.71
C LEU A 138 4.09 6.83 -1.39
N ASN A 139 3.87 7.55 -0.28
CA ASN A 139 4.21 7.06 1.06
C ASN A 139 3.27 5.92 1.49
N GLN A 140 1.96 6.07 1.23
CA GLN A 140 0.98 5.02 1.51
C GLN A 140 1.21 3.77 0.67
N TRP A 141 1.61 3.93 -0.59
CA TRP A 141 2.00 2.83 -1.47
C TRP A 141 3.19 2.04 -0.92
N GLN A 142 4.23 2.72 -0.43
CA GLN A 142 5.39 2.05 0.19
C GLN A 142 5.01 1.25 1.44
N ALA A 143 3.87 1.57 2.05
CA ALA A 143 3.24 0.84 3.15
C ALA A 143 2.13 -0.11 2.66
N ASN A 144 2.14 -0.48 1.38
CA ASN A 144 1.18 -1.40 0.76
C ASN A 144 -0.29 -1.01 0.99
N TRP A 145 -0.56 0.30 1.13
CA TRP A 145 -1.89 0.85 1.41
C TRP A 145 -2.52 0.39 2.73
N ASP A 146 -1.76 -0.30 3.58
CA ASP A 146 -2.25 -0.84 4.85
C ASP A 146 -2.44 0.24 5.92
N LEU A 147 -1.95 1.46 5.65
CA LEU A 147 -2.09 2.66 6.50
C LEU A 147 -3.00 3.73 5.88
N LEU A 148 -3.59 3.46 4.71
CA LEU A 148 -4.53 4.37 4.08
C LEU A 148 -5.85 4.38 4.88
N PRO A 149 -6.38 5.54 5.26
CA PRO A 149 -7.69 5.63 5.90
C PRO A 149 -8.76 5.06 4.97
N THR A 150 -9.44 4.01 5.42
CA THR A 150 -10.51 3.37 4.64
C THR A 150 -11.76 3.14 5.46
N SER A 151 -12.90 3.16 4.78
CA SER A 151 -14.17 2.60 5.23
C SER A 151 -14.39 1.24 4.59
N THR A 152 -15.29 0.43 5.15
CA THR A 152 -15.74 -0.82 4.51
C THR A 152 -16.92 -0.51 3.59
N GLY A 153 -16.84 -0.92 2.34
CA GLY A 153 -17.95 -1.01 1.40
C GLY A 153 -18.42 -2.45 1.28
N HIS A 154 -19.65 -2.63 0.81
CA HIS A 154 -20.25 -3.95 0.60
C HIS A 154 -20.71 -4.06 -0.85
N HIS A 155 -20.17 -5.04 -1.58
CA HIS A 155 -20.67 -5.42 -2.89
C HIS A 155 -21.77 -6.45 -2.66
N LEU A 156 -22.99 -6.10 -3.03
CA LEU A 156 -24.15 -6.99 -2.94
C LEU A 156 -24.43 -7.57 -4.32
N ASP A 157 -24.15 -8.85 -4.47
CA ASP A 157 -24.66 -9.62 -5.59
C ASP A 157 -26.06 -10.11 -5.24
N THR A 158 -27.06 -9.52 -5.90
CA THR A 158 -28.47 -9.82 -5.64
C THR A 158 -28.94 -11.12 -6.28
N GLU A 159 -28.19 -11.63 -7.27
CA GLU A 159 -28.50 -12.88 -7.96
C GLU A 159 -27.83 -14.07 -7.27
N ASP A 160 -26.62 -13.87 -6.73
CA ASP A 160 -25.90 -14.84 -5.91
C ASP A 160 -25.36 -14.20 -4.62
N PRO A 161 -26.14 -14.18 -3.52
CA PRO A 161 -25.71 -13.59 -2.26
C PRO A 161 -24.42 -14.17 -1.69
N GLU A 162 -24.04 -15.40 -2.06
CA GLU A 162 -22.78 -16.02 -1.63
C GLU A 162 -21.55 -15.39 -2.31
N MET A 163 -21.76 -14.68 -3.42
CA MET A 163 -20.75 -13.91 -4.15
C MET A 163 -20.61 -12.46 -3.63
N SER A 164 -21.43 -12.05 -2.65
CA SER A 164 -21.28 -10.74 -2.01
C SER A 164 -19.98 -10.68 -1.20
N TYR A 165 -19.27 -9.55 -1.28
CA TYR A 165 -17.99 -9.37 -0.59
C TYR A 165 -17.81 -7.97 -0.01
N ASP A 166 -17.05 -7.90 1.08
CA ASP A 166 -16.62 -6.66 1.70
C ASP A 166 -15.36 -6.15 1.00
N TYR A 167 -15.33 -4.85 0.71
CA TYR A 167 -14.16 -4.20 0.13
C TYR A 167 -13.79 -2.94 0.90
N ARG A 168 -12.56 -2.44 0.70
CA ARG A 168 -12.09 -1.21 1.32
C ARG A 168 -12.35 -0.03 0.39
N MET A 169 -12.91 1.05 0.93
CA MET A 169 -13.13 2.31 0.23
C MET A 169 -12.33 3.45 0.85
N THR A 170 -11.75 4.30 0.03
CA THR A 170 -11.15 5.60 0.41
C THR A 170 -11.71 6.71 -0.47
N SER A 171 -11.57 7.97 -0.07
CA SER A 171 -11.78 9.10 -0.99
C SER A 171 -10.67 9.13 -2.05
N ASN A 172 -10.96 9.59 -3.28
CA ASN A 172 -9.90 9.90 -4.25
C ASN A 172 -8.94 10.93 -3.65
N THR A 173 -7.67 10.53 -3.54
CA THR A 173 -6.67 11.28 -2.79
C THR A 173 -5.79 12.12 -3.69
N LEU A 174 -5.57 11.77 -4.97
CA LEU A 174 -4.78 12.60 -5.90
C LEU A 174 -5.57 13.76 -6.50
N ILE A 175 -6.77 13.48 -7.03
CA ILE A 175 -7.65 14.48 -7.65
C ILE A 175 -8.98 14.48 -6.91
N LYS A 176 -9.52 15.66 -6.60
CA LYS A 176 -10.83 15.75 -5.94
C LYS A 176 -11.88 15.04 -6.78
N GLY A 177 -12.53 14.02 -6.21
CA GLY A 177 -13.45 13.13 -6.93
C GLY A 177 -14.20 12.18 -6.01
N ALA A 178 -14.85 11.17 -6.59
CA ALA A 178 -15.65 10.17 -5.90
C ALA A 178 -14.82 9.20 -5.04
N ASN A 179 -15.51 8.34 -4.29
CA ASN A 179 -14.88 7.25 -3.55
C ASN A 179 -14.15 6.28 -4.51
N THR A 180 -13.06 5.73 -4.02
CA THR A 180 -12.17 4.79 -4.70
C THR A 180 -12.14 3.49 -3.92
N GLU A 181 -12.28 2.38 -4.61
CA GLU A 181 -12.17 1.04 -4.06
C GLU A 181 -10.70 0.56 -4.05
N ILE A 182 -10.33 -0.19 -3.02
CA ILE A 182 -9.03 -0.84 -2.89
C ILE A 182 -9.22 -2.35 -3.08
N GLU A 183 -9.13 -2.80 -4.33
CA GLU A 183 -9.32 -4.20 -4.73
C GLU A 183 -7.96 -4.83 -5.07
N ALA A 184 -7.40 -5.67 -4.19
CA ALA A 184 -6.06 -6.31 -4.27
C ALA A 184 -4.84 -5.36 -4.47
N ARG A 185 -5.03 -4.19 -5.08
CA ARG A 185 -4.14 -3.08 -5.38
C ARG A 185 -4.97 -1.78 -5.31
N TYR A 186 -4.29 -0.65 -5.13
CA TYR A 186 -4.94 0.65 -5.17
C TYR A 186 -5.05 1.18 -6.60
N LYS A 187 -6.25 1.62 -7.03
CA LYS A 187 -6.48 2.20 -8.37
C LYS A 187 -7.34 3.46 -8.26
N GLU A 188 -6.79 4.62 -8.60
CA GLU A 188 -7.58 5.86 -8.74
C GLU A 188 -7.91 6.14 -10.21
N VAL A 189 -9.18 6.43 -10.49
CA VAL A 189 -9.60 7.03 -11.75
C VAL A 189 -9.46 8.55 -11.62
N LEU A 190 -8.43 9.10 -12.23
CA LEU A 190 -8.12 10.54 -12.19
C LEU A 190 -9.03 11.35 -13.10
N PHE A 191 -9.40 10.77 -14.24
CA PHE A 191 -10.25 11.37 -15.24
C PHE A 191 -10.82 10.27 -16.15
N SER A 192 -12.08 10.42 -16.55
CA SER A 192 -12.75 9.58 -17.52
C SER A 192 -13.62 10.45 -18.40
N THR A 193 -13.61 10.20 -19.71
CA THR A 193 -14.40 10.96 -20.69
C THR A 193 -15.07 10.02 -21.67
N LYS A 194 -16.24 10.43 -22.17
CA LYS A 194 -16.96 9.74 -23.24
C LYS A 194 -16.69 10.35 -24.62
N GLU A 195 -15.93 11.44 -24.71
CA GLU A 195 -15.70 12.18 -25.95
C GLU A 195 -14.31 11.92 -26.54
N TYR A 196 -14.27 11.46 -27.79
CA TYR A 196 -13.04 11.15 -28.53
C TYR A 196 -12.29 12.45 -28.91
N GLY A 197 -10.98 12.50 -28.68
CA GLY A 197 -10.10 13.61 -29.08
C GLY A 197 -10.08 14.84 -28.16
N ALA A 198 -11.14 15.11 -27.38
CA ALA A 198 -11.22 16.30 -26.51
C ALA A 198 -10.30 16.26 -25.26
N ASN A 199 -9.57 15.16 -25.04
CA ASN A 199 -8.99 14.87 -23.72
C ASN A 199 -7.51 14.49 -23.72
N ASP A 200 -6.84 14.47 -24.87
CA ASP A 200 -5.39 14.21 -24.96
C ASP A 200 -4.58 15.36 -24.32
N ASP A 201 -4.98 16.61 -24.53
CA ASP A 201 -4.31 17.76 -23.90
C ASP A 201 -4.48 17.77 -22.38
N PHE A 202 -5.65 17.37 -21.88
CA PHE A 202 -5.89 17.23 -20.45
C PHE A 202 -5.07 16.10 -19.85
N TYR A 203 -4.97 14.96 -20.54
CA TYR A 203 -4.11 13.85 -20.15
C TYR A 203 -2.63 14.26 -20.10
N LYS A 204 -2.10 14.83 -21.18
CA LYS A 204 -0.72 15.33 -21.25
C LYS A 204 -0.45 16.35 -20.16
N LYS A 205 -1.43 17.20 -19.84
CA LYS A 205 -1.33 18.15 -18.73
C LYS A 205 -1.22 17.43 -17.38
N ILE A 206 -2.07 16.44 -17.09
CA ILE A 206 -1.98 15.65 -15.85
C ILE A 206 -0.63 14.96 -15.74
N CYS A 207 -0.17 14.29 -16.80
CA CYS A 207 1.15 13.64 -16.81
C CYS A 207 2.27 14.66 -16.54
N LYS A 208 2.22 15.83 -17.18
CA LYS A 208 3.19 16.91 -16.98
C LYS A 208 3.16 17.44 -15.54
N ASP A 209 1.97 17.65 -14.98
CA ASP A 209 1.81 18.15 -13.61
C ASP A 209 2.32 17.14 -12.59
N ILE A 210 2.07 15.83 -12.80
CA ILE A 210 2.63 14.74 -11.97
C ILE A 210 4.15 14.71 -12.06
N MET A 211 4.72 14.77 -13.26
CA MET A 211 6.18 14.83 -13.45
C MET A 211 6.80 16.10 -12.85
N ALA A 212 6.07 17.20 -12.79
CA ALA A 212 6.58 18.44 -12.18
C ALA A 212 6.66 18.37 -10.65
N CYS A 213 5.89 17.48 -10.01
CA CYS A 213 5.75 17.45 -8.55
C CYS A 213 6.92 16.83 -7.80
N LEU A 214 7.83 16.24 -8.53
CA LEU A 214 8.39 14.96 -8.17
C LEU A 214 9.90 15.17 -8.68
N ASP A 215 10.94 14.55 -8.12
CA ASP A 215 12.33 14.79 -8.56
C ASP A 215 12.74 13.91 -9.77
N ALA A 216 13.17 14.54 -10.87
CA ALA A 216 13.60 13.84 -12.10
C ALA A 216 14.80 12.90 -11.91
N SER A 217 15.60 13.08 -10.85
CA SER A 217 16.67 12.15 -10.48
C SER A 217 16.15 10.87 -9.80
N GLN A 218 14.86 10.84 -9.44
CA GLN A 218 14.18 9.78 -8.71
C GLN A 218 13.21 8.97 -9.59
N TRP A 219 13.19 9.12 -10.92
CA TRP A 219 12.38 8.26 -11.80
C TRP A 219 12.82 8.18 -13.26
N GLU A 220 12.15 7.30 -13.98
CA GLU A 220 12.00 7.23 -15.44
C GLU A 220 10.51 7.15 -15.78
N SER A 221 10.11 7.58 -16.97
CA SER A 221 8.73 7.41 -17.46
C SER A 221 8.74 6.82 -18.85
N GLN A 222 7.90 5.82 -19.08
CA GLN A 222 7.65 5.24 -20.40
C GLN A 222 6.14 5.28 -20.67
N SER A 223 5.75 5.90 -21.79
CA SER A 223 4.37 5.85 -22.25
C SER A 223 4.25 4.77 -23.33
N VAL A 224 3.28 3.88 -23.16
CA VAL A 224 2.93 2.85 -24.15
C VAL A 224 1.47 3.09 -24.54
N VAL A 225 1.21 3.12 -25.84
CA VAL A 225 -0.16 3.05 -26.34
C VAL A 225 -0.49 1.57 -26.45
N GLU A 226 -1.41 1.10 -25.62
CA GLU A 226 -1.92 -0.27 -25.66
C GLU A 226 -3.24 -0.28 -26.44
N GLU A 227 -3.33 -1.11 -27.47
CA GLU A 227 -4.60 -1.37 -28.16
C GLU A 227 -5.16 -2.70 -27.64
N GLU A 228 -6.32 -2.65 -27.00
CA GLU A 228 -7.02 -3.84 -26.51
C GLU A 228 -8.24 -4.12 -27.39
N LYS A 229 -8.32 -5.34 -27.95
CA LYS A 229 -9.53 -5.79 -28.67
C LYS A 229 -10.60 -6.17 -27.64
N ILE A 230 -11.76 -5.52 -27.74
CA ILE A 230 -12.85 -5.65 -26.75
C ILE A 230 -13.48 -7.05 -26.81
N SER A 231 -13.44 -7.72 -27.97
CA SER A 231 -13.80 -9.13 -28.10
C SER A 231 -13.23 -9.75 -29.37
N ALA A 232 -13.20 -11.08 -29.46
CA ALA A 232 -12.82 -11.82 -30.66
C ALA A 232 -13.82 -11.68 -31.83
N TYR A 233 -15.00 -11.10 -31.58
CA TYR A 233 -16.13 -11.04 -32.52
C TYR A 233 -16.57 -9.60 -32.88
N SER A 234 -15.90 -8.57 -32.34
CA SER A 234 -16.17 -7.16 -32.64
C SER A 234 -14.95 -6.51 -33.31
N ASN A 235 -15.17 -5.63 -34.30
CA ASN A 235 -14.12 -4.77 -34.86
C ASN A 235 -13.78 -3.56 -33.96
N GLU A 236 -14.28 -3.54 -32.73
CA GLU A 236 -14.03 -2.48 -31.78
C GLU A 236 -12.68 -2.68 -31.09
N THR A 237 -11.79 -1.72 -31.28
CA THR A 237 -10.53 -1.57 -30.56
C THR A 237 -10.69 -0.49 -29.50
N ARG A 238 -10.40 -0.82 -28.24
CA ARG A 238 -10.13 0.17 -27.19
C ARG A 238 -8.68 0.60 -27.34
N GLY A 239 -8.47 1.85 -27.75
CA GLY A 239 -7.18 2.49 -27.51
C GLY A 239 -7.09 2.82 -26.03
N LYS A 240 -6.05 2.37 -25.36
CA LYS A 240 -5.74 2.70 -23.96
C LYS A 240 -4.36 3.35 -23.95
N ILE A 241 -4.27 4.59 -23.48
CA ILE A 241 -2.95 5.18 -23.24
C ILE A 241 -2.56 4.82 -21.81
N VAL A 242 -1.46 4.08 -21.69
CA VAL A 242 -0.90 3.67 -20.42
C VAL A 242 0.46 4.33 -20.27
N THR A 243 0.55 5.28 -19.33
CA THR A 243 1.86 5.81 -18.95
C THR A 243 2.33 5.12 -17.68
N HIS A 244 3.44 4.40 -17.82
CA HIS A 244 4.19 3.85 -16.71
C HIS A 244 5.18 4.91 -16.23
N PHE A 245 5.04 5.33 -14.98
CA PHE A 245 6.06 6.09 -14.28
C PHE A 245 6.84 5.10 -13.42
N TYR A 246 8.07 4.80 -13.84
CA TYR A 246 8.99 3.99 -13.07
C TYR A 246 9.72 4.88 -12.06
N ILE A 247 9.32 4.84 -10.80
CA ILE A 247 10.00 5.61 -9.77
C ILE A 247 11.24 4.83 -9.34
N LYS A 248 12.42 5.39 -9.66
CA LYS A 248 13.71 4.88 -9.25
C LYS A 248 13.85 5.13 -7.77
N GLY A 249 14.14 4.09 -7.01
CA GLY A 249 14.52 4.29 -5.63
C GLY A 249 15.65 5.33 -5.54
N ALA A 250 15.41 6.43 -4.83
CA ALA A 250 16.45 7.45 -4.66
C ALA A 250 17.70 6.80 -4.04
N LYS A 251 18.86 7.11 -4.61
CA LYS A 251 20.15 6.54 -4.19
C LYS A 251 20.38 6.83 -2.70
N GLY A 252 20.42 5.79 -1.86
CA GLY A 252 20.58 5.91 -0.41
C GLY A 252 19.29 5.95 0.42
N LEU A 253 18.12 5.85 -0.22
CA LEU A 253 16.83 5.63 0.44
C LEU A 253 16.33 4.20 0.12
N PRO A 254 15.70 3.50 1.09
CA PRO A 254 15.39 2.08 0.98
C PRO A 254 14.09 1.83 0.20
N PHE A 255 14.04 2.33 -1.03
CA PHE A 255 12.94 2.15 -1.96
C PHE A 255 13.10 0.83 -2.74
N LYS A 256 12.02 0.06 -2.87
CA LYS A 256 11.87 -0.88 -3.98
C LYS A 256 11.37 -0.07 -5.18
N SER A 257 12.00 -0.20 -6.35
CA SER A 257 11.49 0.45 -7.57
C SER A 257 10.08 0.00 -7.89
N PHE A 258 9.29 0.87 -8.51
CA PHE A 258 7.90 0.56 -8.82
C PHE A 258 7.35 1.32 -10.02
N ASP A 259 6.35 0.71 -10.64
CA ASP A 259 5.58 1.30 -11.72
C ASP A 259 4.30 1.92 -11.16
N VAL A 260 4.20 3.24 -11.21
CA VAL A 260 2.90 3.92 -11.15
C VAL A 260 2.32 3.87 -12.55
N ILE A 261 1.27 3.08 -12.72
CA ILE A 261 0.59 2.95 -14.00
C ILE A 261 -0.58 3.93 -14.02
N LEU A 262 -0.44 5.04 -14.74
CA LEU A 262 -1.59 5.87 -15.10
C LEU A 262 -2.27 5.22 -16.29
N ASN A 263 -3.44 4.65 -16.02
CA ASN A 263 -4.32 4.09 -17.04
C ASN A 263 -5.43 5.10 -17.34
N ILE A 264 -5.54 5.55 -18.59
CA ILE A 264 -6.80 6.09 -19.09
C ILE A 264 -7.49 4.98 -19.86
N ASP A 265 -8.61 4.52 -19.30
CA ASP A 265 -9.55 3.67 -20.02
C ASP A 265 -10.46 4.58 -20.86
N PHE A 266 -10.39 4.42 -22.18
CA PHE A 266 -11.34 5.02 -23.09
C PHE A 266 -12.51 4.04 -23.26
N THR A 267 -13.51 4.13 -22.38
CA THR A 267 -14.63 3.19 -22.39
C THR A 267 -15.90 3.79 -22.99
N ASN A 268 -16.39 3.11 -24.05
CA ASN A 268 -17.65 3.19 -24.81
C ASN A 268 -17.53 3.90 -26.17
N ILE A 269 -17.52 3.18 -27.32
CA ILE A 269 -18.47 2.22 -27.92
C ILE A 269 -19.73 2.92 -28.43
N LEU A 270 -19.97 2.70 -29.73
CA LEU A 270 -21.07 3.15 -30.59
C LEU A 270 -22.46 2.94 -29.97
#